data_AF-A0A7C6BWI5-F1
#
_entry.id   AF-A0A7C6BWI5-F1
#
_cell.length_a   1.000
_cell.length_b   1.000
_cell.length_c   1.000
_cell.angle_alpha   90.00
_cell.angle_beta   90.00
_cell.angle_gamma   90.00
#
_symmetry.space_group_name_H-M   'P 1'
#
loop_
_entity.id
_entity.type
_entity.pdbx_description
1 polymer ?
#
loop_
_entity_poly.entity_id
_entity_poly.type
_entity_poly.pdbx_seq_one_letter_code
_entity_poly.pdbx_strand_id
1 'polypeptide(L)'
;MISEVSIITGVPELVILESRKNPICEIRQLYWKLMREHGYFYQEIARLSGKRNHATIILGIRHIDGIIKTDKQMAQLWEQIKKIENGRKIKCFDKRQCEKI
;
A
#
# COMPACT_ATOMS: atom_id res chain seq x y z
N MET A 1 -7.01 0.87 -7.59
CA MET A 1 -6.37 1.44 -6.39
C MET A 1 -5.13 2.26 -6.70
N ILE A 2 -4.12 1.74 -7.42
CA ILE A 2 -2.91 2.53 -7.72
C ILE A 2 -3.21 3.72 -8.64
N SER A 3 -4.17 3.59 -9.55
CA SER A 3 -4.64 4.66 -10.44
C SER A 3 -5.24 5.83 -9.66
N GLU A 4 -6.01 5.55 -8.63
CA GLU A 4 -6.64 6.52 -7.74
C GLU A 4 -5.58 7.22 -6.89
N VAL A 5 -4.59 6.48 -6.39
CA VAL A 5 -3.41 7.08 -5.73
C VAL A 5 -2.67 7.99 -6.71
N SER A 6 -2.46 7.55 -7.96
CA SER A 6 -1.81 8.35 -9.00
C SER A 6 -2.55 9.67 -9.27
N ILE A 7 -3.88 9.63 -9.32
CA ILE A 7 -4.73 10.81 -9.48
C ILE A 7 -4.58 11.77 -8.28
N ILE A 8 -4.66 11.25 -7.05
CA ILE A 8 -4.55 12.07 -5.83
C ILE A 8 -3.18 12.74 -5.73
N THR A 9 -2.09 12.00 -6.01
CA THR A 9 -0.74 12.52 -5.83
C THR A 9 -0.18 13.24 -7.06
N GLY A 10 -0.85 13.12 -8.22
CA GLY A 10 -0.34 13.59 -9.52
C GLY A 10 0.93 12.85 -9.99
N VAL A 11 1.27 11.71 -9.38
CA VAL A 11 2.47 10.93 -9.72
C VAL A 11 2.04 9.75 -10.59
N PRO A 12 2.65 9.51 -11.77
CA PRO A 12 2.29 8.37 -12.61
C PRO A 12 2.48 7.03 -11.91
N GLU A 13 1.60 6.06 -12.18
CA GLU A 13 1.64 4.72 -11.57
C GLU A 13 3.01 4.04 -11.66
N LEU A 14 3.62 4.07 -12.85
CA LEU A 14 4.95 3.49 -13.07
C LEU A 14 6.02 4.14 -12.18
N VAL A 15 5.95 5.46 -12.03
CA VAL A 15 6.87 6.23 -11.18
C VAL A 15 6.66 5.85 -9.71
N ILE A 16 5.41 5.70 -9.27
CA ILE A 16 5.08 5.19 -7.92
C ILE A 16 5.71 3.81 -7.72
N LEU A 17 5.66 2.90 -8.69
CA LEU A 17 6.15 1.53 -8.53
C LEU A 17 7.69 1.41 -8.52
N GLU A 18 8.37 2.18 -9.37
CA GLU A 18 9.79 1.95 -9.69
C GLU A 18 10.75 2.95 -9.05
N SER A 19 10.34 4.20 -8.87
CA SER A 19 11.25 5.27 -8.44
C SER A 19 11.84 5.01 -7.05
N ARG A 20 13.11 5.38 -6.88
CA ARG A 20 13.84 5.33 -5.59
C ARG A 20 13.94 6.69 -4.90
N LYS A 21 13.35 7.75 -5.47
CA LYS A 21 13.31 9.07 -4.83
C LYS A 21 12.47 9.02 -3.56
N ASN A 22 12.97 9.55 -2.46
CA ASN A 22 12.32 9.43 -1.13
C ASN A 22 10.84 9.82 -1.13
N PRO A 23 10.40 10.97 -1.69
CA PRO A 23 8.98 11.32 -1.69
C PRO A 23 8.11 10.30 -2.45
N ILE A 24 8.65 9.70 -3.50
CA ILE A 24 7.94 8.67 -4.28
C ILE A 24 7.92 7.33 -3.53
N CYS A 25 8.98 7.01 -2.80
CA CYS A 25 9.01 5.86 -1.91
C CYS A 25 7.93 5.96 -0.83
N GLU A 26 7.71 7.13 -0.24
CA GLU A 26 6.69 7.38 0.77
C GLU A 26 5.27 7.24 0.18
N ILE A 27 5.01 7.82 -0.99
CA ILE A 27 3.73 7.62 -1.70
C ILE A 27 3.46 6.13 -1.97
N ARG A 28 4.49 5.40 -2.41
CA ARG A 28 4.38 3.95 -2.62
C ARG A 28 4.09 3.20 -1.31
N GLN A 29 4.67 3.63 -0.19
CA GLN A 29 4.39 3.05 1.12
C GLN A 29 2.96 3.38 1.59
N LEU A 30 2.43 4.58 1.32
CA LEU A 30 1.02 4.91 1.54
C LEU A 30 0.10 3.98 0.73
N TYR A 31 0.44 3.71 -0.53
CA TYR A 31 -0.28 2.74 -1.34
C TYR A 31 -0.24 1.32 -0.73
N TRP A 32 0.89 0.89 -0.18
CA TRP A 32 0.99 -0.40 0.53
C TRP A 32 0.13 -0.45 1.78
N LYS A 33 0.13 0.64 2.57
CA LYS A 33 -0.73 0.78 3.75
C LYS A 33 -2.20 0.70 3.36
N LEU A 34 -2.61 1.42 2.31
CA LEU A 34 -3.97 1.38 1.76
C LEU A 34 -4.38 -0.05 1.41
N MET A 35 -3.57 -0.78 0.63
CA MET A 35 -3.87 -2.18 0.31
C MET A 35 -3.96 -3.05 1.56
N ARG A 36 -3.10 -2.82 2.56
CA ARG A 36 -3.16 -3.60 3.79
C ARG A 36 -4.45 -3.37 4.57
N GLU A 37 -4.93 -2.13 4.64
CA GLU A 37 -6.21 -1.78 5.27
C GLU A 37 -7.40 -2.36 4.50
N HIS A 38 -7.25 -2.56 3.19
CA HIS A 38 -8.21 -3.25 2.34
C HIS A 38 -8.10 -4.79 2.37
N GLY A 39 -7.32 -5.35 3.30
CA GLY A 39 -7.29 -6.79 3.59
C GLY A 39 -6.28 -7.60 2.78
N TYR A 40 -5.52 -7.00 1.87
CA TYR A 40 -4.51 -7.71 1.07
C TYR A 40 -3.38 -8.25 1.96
N PHE A 41 -2.86 -9.44 1.64
CA PHE A 41 -1.71 -10.01 2.30
C PHE A 41 -0.40 -9.36 1.83
N TYR A 42 0.62 -9.32 2.69
CA TYR A 42 1.91 -8.70 2.35
C TYR A 42 2.57 -9.30 1.10
N GLN A 43 2.40 -10.61 0.87
CA GLN A 43 2.89 -11.29 -0.33
C GLN A 43 2.16 -10.83 -1.60
N GLU A 44 0.85 -10.61 -1.52
CA GLU A 44 0.06 -10.10 -2.65
C GLU A 44 0.46 -8.66 -2.98
N ILE A 45 0.60 -7.81 -1.96
CA ILE A 45 1.07 -6.44 -2.09
C ILE A 45 2.45 -6.41 -2.75
N ALA A 46 3.37 -7.28 -2.32
CA ALA A 46 4.70 -7.45 -2.89
C ALA A 46 4.66 -7.80 -4.39
N ARG A 47 3.79 -8.75 -4.78
CA ARG A 47 3.58 -9.16 -6.17
C ARG A 47 3.06 -7.99 -7.02
N LEU A 48 2.05 -7.27 -6.52
CA LEU A 48 1.44 -6.13 -7.20
C LEU A 48 2.38 -4.92 -7.30
N SER A 49 3.35 -4.81 -6.40
CA SER A 49 4.28 -3.66 -6.32
C SER A 49 5.61 -3.88 -7.05
N GLY A 50 5.61 -4.68 -8.13
CA GLY A 50 6.80 -4.96 -8.93
C GLY A 50 7.72 -6.02 -8.34
N LYS A 51 7.15 -7.12 -7.81
CA LYS A 51 7.90 -8.28 -7.26
C LYS A 51 8.87 -7.92 -6.12
N ARG A 52 8.44 -7.06 -5.20
CA ARG A 52 9.22 -6.71 -3.99
C ARG A 52 9.22 -7.86 -2.98
N ASN A 53 10.14 -7.83 -2.02
CA ASN A 53 10.09 -8.73 -0.89
C ASN A 53 8.97 -8.31 0.09
N HIS A 54 8.19 -9.26 0.61
CA HIS A 54 7.14 -9.01 1.60
C HIS A 54 7.69 -8.33 2.87
N ALA A 55 8.94 -8.60 3.27
CA ALA A 55 9.61 -7.92 4.37
C ALA A 55 9.79 -6.42 4.09
N THR A 56 10.10 -6.05 2.84
CA THR A 56 10.18 -4.64 2.41
C THR A 56 8.83 -3.93 2.54
N ILE A 57 7.73 -4.63 2.23
CA ILE A 57 6.38 -4.08 2.40
C ILE A 57 6.10 -3.80 3.87
N ILE A 58 6.41 -4.74 4.76
CA ILE A 58 6.21 -4.58 6.21
C ILE A 58 7.02 -3.39 6.75
N LEU A 59 8.31 -3.31 6.39
CA LEU A 59 9.17 -2.20 6.81
C LEU A 59 8.67 -0.86 6.27
N GLY A 60 8.23 -0.81 5.01
CA GLY A 60 7.69 0.38 4.40
C GLY A 60 6.40 0.87 5.06
N ILE A 61 5.49 -0.04 5.42
CA ILE A 61 4.26 0.31 6.14
C ILE A 61 4.59 0.86 7.54
N ARG A 62 5.51 0.22 8.27
CA ARG A 62 5.94 0.72 9.60
C ARG A 62 6.59 2.09 9.50
N HIS A 63 7.40 2.31 8.47
CA HIS A 63 8.07 3.58 8.22
C HIS A 63 7.04 4.70 7.97
N ILE A 64 6.09 4.49 7.05
CA ILE A 64 5.09 5.50 6.73
C ILE A 64 4.11 5.73 7.89
N ASP A 65 3.78 4.71 8.69
CA ASP A 65 3.01 4.87 9.92
C ASP A 65 3.73 5.78 10.93
N GLY A 66 5.06 5.78 10.95
CA GLY A 66 5.87 6.71 11.74
C GLY A 66 5.75 8.13 11.19
N ILE A 67 5.96 8.30 9.88
CA ILE A 67 5.90 9.60 9.20
C ILE A 67 4.52 10.25 9.35
N ILE A 68 3.43 9.52 9.15
CA ILE A 68 2.05 10.04 9.29
C ILE A 68 1.82 10.66 10.66
N LYS A 69 2.46 10.16 11.72
CA LYS A 69 2.30 10.69 13.08
C LYS A 69 3.06 12.00 13.30
N THR A 70 4.13 12.22 12.56
CA THR A 70 5.03 13.36 12.77
C THR A 70 4.90 14.45 11.71
N ASP A 71 4.54 14.08 10.48
CA ASP A 71 4.46 14.96 9.33
C ASP A 71 2.99 15.23 8.97
N LYS A 72 2.59 16.51 9.10
CA LYS A 72 1.23 16.96 8.84
C LYS A 72 0.82 16.82 7.37
N GLN A 73 1.74 17.05 6.43
CA GLN A 73 1.43 16.96 5.01
C GLN A 73 1.18 15.51 4.62
N MET A 74 2.00 14.58 5.13
CA MET A 74 1.79 13.16 4.92
C MET A 74 0.53 12.64 5.60
N ALA A 75 0.20 13.13 6.80
CA ALA A 75 -1.08 12.82 7.43
C ALA A 75 -2.27 13.26 6.58
N GLN A 76 -2.24 14.49 6.05
CA GLN A 76 -3.30 15.00 5.18
C GLN A 76 -3.40 14.20 3.87
N LEU A 77 -2.27 13.84 3.27
CA LEU A 77 -2.25 13.00 2.08
C LEU A 77 -2.84 11.61 2.35
N TRP A 78 -2.52 11.03 3.50
CA TRP A 78 -3.09 9.77 3.94
C TRP A 78 -4.62 9.85 4.11
N GLU A 79 -5.14 10.94 4.70
CA GLU A 79 -6.58 11.17 4.83
C GLU A 79 -7.32 11.24 3.49
N GLN A 80 -6.64 11.65 2.42
CA GLN A 80 -7.20 11.63 1.06
C GLN A 80 -7.16 10.22 0.48
N ILE A 81 -6.01 9.54 0.59
CA ILE A 81 -5.78 8.20 0.04
C ILE A 81 -6.68 7.15 0.70
N LYS A 82 -6.86 7.19 2.03
CA LYS A 82 -7.63 6.18 2.77
C LYS A 82 -9.12 6.14 2.42
N LYS A 83 -9.64 7.19 1.77
CA LYS A 83 -11.03 7.27 1.29
C LYS A 83 -11.26 6.52 -0.03
N ILE A 84 -10.20 5.98 -0.65
CA ILE A 84 -10.33 5.14 -1.82
C ILE A 84 -11.07 3.86 -1.39
N GLU A 85 -12.33 3.75 -1.79
CA GLU A 85 -13.16 2.55 -1.58
C GLU A 85 -12.78 1.46 -2.58
N ASN A 86 -12.65 0.23 -2.11
CA ASN A 86 -12.40 -0.91 -2.99
C ASN A 86 -13.73 -1.46 -3.52
N GLY A 87 -13.99 -1.28 -4.82
CA GLY A 87 -15.15 -1.87 -5.51
C GLY A 87 -15.18 -3.40 -5.56
N ARG A 88 -14.24 -4.10 -4.91
CA ARG A 88 -14.21 -5.56 -4.80
C ARG A 88 -14.16 -6.00 -3.34
N LYS A 89 -15.27 -6.56 -2.86
CA LYS A 89 -15.31 -7.43 -1.69
C LYS A 89 -14.40 -8.64 -1.94
N ILE A 90 -13.15 -8.60 -1.47
CA ILE A 90 -12.34 -9.81 -1.39
C ILE A 90 -12.92 -10.59 -0.19
N LYS A 91 -13.64 -11.68 -0.47
CA LYS A 91 -13.99 -12.67 0.54
C LYS A 91 -12.70 -13.05 1.26
N CYS A 92 -12.63 -12.80 2.57
CA CYS A 92 -11.56 -13.33 3.41
C CYS A 92 -11.40 -14.83 3.11
N PHE A 93 -10.24 -15.23 2.60
CA PHE A 93 -9.91 -16.64 2.43
C PHE A 93 -9.58 -17.18 3.82
N ASP A 94 -10.56 -17.86 4.43
CA ASP A 94 -10.50 -18.51 5.73
C ASP A 94 -9.32 -19.50 5.76
N LYS A 95 -8.41 -19.35 6.72
CA LYS A 95 -7.16 -20.13 6.86
C LYS A 95 -7.40 -21.58 7.35
N ARG A 96 -8.53 -22.20 7.06
CA ARG A 96 -8.93 -23.52 7.60
C ARG A 96 -8.83 -24.72 6.64
N GLN A 97 -8.08 -24.63 5.54
CA GLN A 97 -7.86 -25.78 4.64
C GLN A 97 -6.38 -26.11 4.37
N CYS A 98 -5.50 -25.93 5.35
CA CYS A 98 -4.12 -26.40 5.26
C CYS A 98 -3.79 -27.46 6.33
N GLU A 99 -4.71 -28.38 6.60
CA GLU A 99 -4.42 -29.64 7.29
C GLU A 99 -5.36 -30.71 6.75
N LYS A 100 -4.90 -31.49 5.76
CA LYS A 100 -5.31 -32.85 5.36
C LYS A 100 -4.89 -33.13 3.91
N ILE A 101 -3.62 -33.49 3.72
CA ILE A 101 -3.18 -34.49 2.74
C ILE A 101 -2.11 -35.31 3.43
#